data_AF-A0A9X1GM10-F1
#
_entry.id   AF-A0A9X1GM10-F1
#
_cell.length_a   1.000
_cell.length_b   1.000
_cell.length_c   1.000
_cell.angle_alpha   90.00
_cell.angle_beta   90.00
_cell.angle_gamma   90.00
#
_symmetry.space_group_name_H-M   'P 1'
#
loop_
_entity.id
_entity.type
_entity.pdbx_description
1 polymer ?
#
loop_
_entity_poly.entity_id
_entity_poly.type
_entity_poly.pdbx_seq_one_letter_code
_entity_poly.pdbx_strand_id
1 'polypeptide(L)'
;TTAITSIDSKETHQLIPSPNVCVEIGYAIATKRAEQILLAQMQRPELEGQFPFDLPVQQILQFQDSPELNKILTGAIETQLARFKLF
;
A
#
# COMPACT_ATOMS: atom_id res chain seq x y z
N THR A 1 38.75 0.15 -23.78
CA THR A 1 37.87 -0.72 -22.99
C THR A 1 36.80 0.15 -22.37
N THR A 2 35.56 0.07 -22.87
CA THR A 2 34.47 0.94 -22.40
C THR A 2 33.99 0.43 -21.05
N ALA A 3 34.03 1.28 -20.02
CA ALA A 3 33.55 0.95 -18.70
C ALA A 3 32.05 0.65 -18.76
N ILE A 4 31.64 -0.52 -18.25
CA ILE A 4 30.25 -0.85 -18.03
C ILE A 4 29.72 0.19 -17.05
N THR A 5 28.69 0.93 -17.48
CA THR A 5 27.99 1.93 -16.68
C THR A 5 27.67 1.34 -15.31
N SER A 6 28.20 1.95 -14.25
CA SER A 6 27.80 1.59 -12.89
C SER A 6 26.34 1.98 -12.74
N ILE A 7 25.46 1.00 -12.60
CA ILE A 7 24.10 1.24 -12.15
C ILE A 7 24.26 1.65 -10.69
N ASP A 8 24.01 2.92 -10.38
CA ASP A 8 23.94 3.41 -9.00
C ASP A 8 22.66 2.81 -8.39
N SER A 9 22.71 1.52 -8.04
CA SER A 9 21.62 0.81 -7.37
C SER A 9 21.53 1.34 -5.95
N LYS A 10 20.92 2.52 -5.80
CA LYS A 10 20.16 2.83 -4.59
C LYS A 10 18.95 1.90 -4.56
N GLU A 11 19.20 0.61 -4.36
CA GLU A 11 18.17 -0.40 -4.19
C GLU A 11 17.51 -0.14 -2.84
N THR A 12 16.45 0.66 -2.82
CA THR A 12 15.47 0.59 -1.73
C THR A 12 14.97 -0.85 -1.67
N HIS A 13 15.20 -1.52 -0.55
CA HIS A 13 14.71 -2.89 -0.33
C HIS A 13 13.20 -2.93 -0.62
N GLN A 14 12.80 -3.71 -1.61
CA GLN A 14 11.40 -3.84 -2.00
C GLN A 14 10.78 -4.98 -1.19
N LEU A 15 9.77 -4.66 -0.39
CA LEU A 15 9.01 -5.66 0.36
C LEU A 15 8.05 -6.35 -0.60
N ILE A 16 8.08 -7.68 -0.66
CA ILE A 16 7.19 -8.47 -1.52
C ILE A 16 6.10 -9.11 -0.65
N PRO A 17 4.84 -8.64 -0.70
CA PRO A 17 3.74 -9.29 -0.01
C PRO A 17 3.41 -10.67 -0.58
N SER A 18 2.42 -11.35 0.03
CA SER A 18 1.97 -12.65 -0.44
C SER A 18 1.47 -12.57 -1.90
N PRO A 19 1.66 -13.63 -2.71
CA PRO A 19 1.22 -13.63 -4.11
C PRO A 19 -0.28 -13.32 -4.30
N ASN A 20 -1.13 -13.78 -3.37
CA ASN A 20 -2.57 -13.50 -3.42
C ASN A 20 -2.84 -12.00 -3.27
N VAL A 21 -2.17 -11.33 -2.33
CA VAL A 21 -2.28 -9.87 -2.14
C VAL A 21 -1.82 -9.13 -3.40
N CYS A 22 -0.72 -9.57 -4.02
CA CYS A 22 -0.23 -8.97 -5.27
C CYS A 22 -1.26 -9.09 -6.42
N VAL A 23 -1.92 -10.26 -6.55
CA VAL A 23 -2.96 -10.47 -7.56
C VAL A 23 -4.19 -9.60 -7.30
N GLU A 24 -4.68 -9.58 -6.06
CA GLU A 24 -5.88 -8.81 -5.68
C GLU A 24 -5.66 -7.31 -5.85
N ILE A 25 -4.51 -6.78 -5.39
CA ILE A 25 -4.18 -5.37 -5.55
C ILE A 25 -3.92 -5.03 -7.01
N GLY A 26 -3.20 -5.88 -7.75
CA GLY A 26 -3.00 -5.68 -9.18
C GLY A 26 -4.33 -5.58 -9.94
N TYR A 27 -5.28 -6.46 -9.63
CA TYR A 27 -6.62 -6.41 -10.19
C TYR A 27 -7.39 -5.15 -9.75
N ALA A 28 -7.31 -4.77 -8.47
CA ALA A 28 -7.97 -3.57 -7.96
C ALA A 28 -7.45 -2.30 -8.62
N ILE A 29 -6.12 -2.13 -8.70
CA ILE A 29 -5.48 -0.97 -9.37
C ILE A 29 -5.86 -0.90 -10.85
N ALA A 30 -5.93 -2.05 -11.54
CA ALA A 30 -6.29 -2.08 -12.95
C ALA A 30 -7.76 -1.76 -13.23
N THR A 31 -8.67 -2.01 -12.27
CA THR A 31 -10.13 -1.97 -12.50
C THR A 31 -10.88 -0.92 -11.69
N LYS A 32 -10.26 -0.32 -10.67
CA LYS A 32 -10.85 0.69 -9.79
C LYS A 32 -10.04 1.97 -9.82
N ARG A 33 -10.68 3.09 -9.48
CA ARG A 33 -9.94 4.34 -9.23
C ARG A 33 -9.19 4.22 -7.92
N ALA A 34 -8.02 4.84 -7.83
CA ALA A 34 -7.19 4.80 -6.62
C ALA A 34 -7.96 5.26 -5.38
N GLU A 35 -8.87 6.23 -5.50
CA GLU A 35 -9.70 6.74 -4.42
C GLU A 35 -10.73 5.76 -3.86
N GLN A 36 -10.93 4.63 -4.52
CA GLN A 36 -11.83 3.56 -4.12
C GLN A 36 -11.07 2.36 -3.52
N ILE A 37 -9.76 2.47 -3.35
CA ILE A 37 -8.90 1.42 -2.82
C ILE A 37 -8.40 1.91 -1.46
N LEU A 38 -8.55 1.10 -0.41
CA LEU A 38 -7.92 1.31 0.89
C LEU A 38 -7.01 0.11 1.16
N LEU A 39 -5.69 0.34 1.20
CA LEU A 39 -4.70 -0.67 1.51
C LEU A 39 -4.33 -0.61 2.99
N ALA A 40 -4.79 -1.59 3.76
CA ALA A 40 -4.38 -1.74 5.16
C ALA A 40 -2.94 -2.30 5.23
N GLN A 41 -2.06 -1.61 5.94
CA GLN A 41 -0.66 -1.97 6.08
C GLN A 41 -0.26 -2.01 7.56
N MET A 42 0.10 -3.19 8.04
CA MET A 42 0.67 -3.32 9.38
C MET A 42 2.10 -2.77 9.39
N GLN A 43 2.42 -1.84 10.29
CA GLN A 43 3.79 -1.36 10.47
C GLN A 43 4.61 -2.45 11.17
N ARG A 44 5.71 -2.84 10.55
CA ARG A 44 6.63 -3.87 11.06
C ARG A 44 8.03 -3.27 11.11
N PRO A 45 8.46 -2.71 12.26
CA PRO A 45 9.75 -2.03 12.39
C PRO A 45 10.95 -2.92 12.03
N GLU A 46 10.79 -4.24 12.13
CA GLU A 46 11.79 -5.23 11.76
C GLU A 46 11.93 -5.43 10.24
N LEU A 47 11.00 -4.91 9.43
CA LEU A 47 11.02 -4.99 7.97
C LEU A 47 11.32 -3.62 7.37
N GLU A 48 12.55 -3.43 6.93
CA GLU A 48 12.96 -2.23 6.20
C GLU A 48 12.65 -2.37 4.70
N GLY A 49 12.01 -1.37 4.12
CA GLY A 49 11.75 -1.34 2.69
C GLY A 49 10.47 -0.64 2.29
N GLN A 50 10.17 -0.67 0.99
CA GLN A 50 8.96 -0.08 0.41
C GLN A 50 8.13 -1.15 -0.28
N PHE A 51 6.81 -1.07 -0.15
CA PHE A 51 5.89 -1.95 -0.87
C PHE A 51 5.86 -1.60 -2.36
N PRO A 52 5.56 -2.57 -3.24
CA PRO A 52 5.76 -2.46 -4.68
C PRO A 52 4.54 -1.88 -5.39
N PHE A 53 3.64 -1.19 -4.66
CA PHE A 53 2.34 -0.76 -5.18
C PHE A 53 2.34 0.75 -5.41
N ASP A 54 2.00 1.14 -6.63
CA ASP A 54 1.84 2.55 -7.02
C ASP A 54 0.46 3.07 -6.57
N LEU A 55 0.32 3.29 -5.26
CA LEU A 55 -0.87 3.84 -4.63
C LEU A 55 -0.55 5.16 -3.91
N PRO A 56 -1.43 6.17 -3.98
CA PRO A 56 -1.27 7.39 -3.20
C PRO A 56 -1.22 7.09 -1.70
N VAL A 57 -0.36 7.80 -0.95
CA VAL A 57 -0.15 7.60 0.50
C VAL A 57 -1.45 7.70 1.29
N GLN A 58 -2.41 8.53 0.85
CA GLN A 58 -3.71 8.68 1.50
C GLN A 58 -4.58 7.40 1.44
N GLN A 59 -4.26 6.47 0.55
CA GLN A 59 -4.93 5.18 0.43
C GLN A 59 -4.29 4.08 1.26
N ILE A 60 -3.20 4.38 1.96
CA ILE A 60 -2.51 3.43 2.81
C ILE A 60 -2.93 3.69 4.26
N LEU A 61 -3.70 2.77 4.83
CA LEU A 61 -4.08 2.80 6.24
C LEU A 61 -3.04 2.02 7.05
N GLN A 62 -2.14 2.75 7.69
CA GLN A 62 -1.13 2.14 8.55
C GLN A 62 -1.68 1.85 9.95
N PHE A 63 -1.30 0.71 10.52
CA PHE A 63 -1.68 0.29 11.87
C PHE A 63 -0.60 -0.59 12.51
N GLN A 64 -0.54 -0.67 13.84
CA GLN A 64 0.45 -1.46 14.57
C GLN A 64 -0.05 -2.88 14.85
N ASP A 65 -1.34 -3.03 15.16
CA ASP A 65 -1.92 -4.30 15.55
C ASP A 65 -3.41 -4.43 15.20
N SER A 66 -3.96 -5.64 15.39
CA SER A 66 -5.37 -5.92 15.13
C SER A 66 -6.34 -5.07 16.00
N PRO A 67 -6.10 -4.87 17.30
CA PRO A 67 -6.90 -3.93 18.11
C PRO A 67 -6.96 -2.50 17.55
N GLU A 68 -5.83 -1.96 17.09
CA GLU A 68 -5.79 -0.63 16.48
C GLU A 68 -6.54 -0.62 15.15
N LEU A 69 -6.31 -1.61 14.28
CA LEU A 69 -7.02 -1.73 13.01
C LEU A 69 -8.54 -1.69 13.22
N ASN A 70 -9.06 -2.46 14.19
CA ASN A 70 -10.48 -2.48 14.52
C ASN A 70 -11.03 -1.11 14.96
N LYS A 71 -10.21 -0.27 15.59
CA LYS A 71 -10.62 1.08 16.01
C LYS A 71 -10.66 2.07 14.86
N ILE A 72 -9.73 1.97 13.92
CA ILE A 72 -9.53 2.99 12.88
C ILE A 72 -10.18 2.64 11.54
N LEU A 73 -10.41 1.35 11.25
CA LEU A 73 -10.85 0.87 9.94
C LEU A 73 -12.21 1.45 9.54
N THR A 74 -13.20 1.41 10.43
CA THR A 74 -14.55 1.92 10.14
C THR A 74 -14.51 3.40 9.75
N GLY A 75 -13.82 4.24 10.54
CA GLY A 75 -13.72 5.67 10.27
C GLY A 75 -12.95 5.97 8.98
N ALA A 76 -11.93 5.17 8.63
CA ALA A 76 -11.22 5.32 7.37
C ALA A 76 -12.12 5.00 6.16
N ILE A 77 -12.94 3.95 6.26
CA ILE A 77 -13.91 3.56 5.24
C ILE A 77 -14.98 4.65 5.09
N GLU A 78 -15.56 5.13 6.19
CA GLU A 78 -16.55 6.23 6.19
C GLU A 78 -15.97 7.49 5.52
N THR A 79 -14.72 7.83 5.82
CA THR A 79 -14.03 8.99 5.23
C THR A 79 -13.85 8.83 3.72
N GLN A 80 -13.46 7.65 3.23
CA GLN A 80 -13.36 7.39 1.79
C GLN A 80 -14.73 7.51 1.12
N LEU A 81 -15.78 6.97 1.74
CA LEU A 81 -17.10 6.90 1.15
C LEU A 81 -17.85 8.24 1.19
N ALA A 82 -17.59 9.09 2.19
CA ALA A 82 -18.15 10.44 2.28
C ALA A 82 -17.86 11.29 1.03
N ARG A 83 -16.71 11.10 0.39
CA ARG A 83 -16.34 11.76 -0.88
C ARG A 83 -17.32 11.46 -2.02
N PHE A 84 -17.98 10.32 -1.96
CA PHE A 84 -18.95 9.86 -2.95
C PHE A 84 -20.40 10.11 -2.52
N LYS A 85 -20.62 10.79 -1.37
CA LYS A 85 -21.96 11.05 -0.79
C LYS A 85 -22.77 9.75 -0.54
N LEU A 86 -22.08 8.69 -0.12
CA LEU A 86 -22.70 7.39 0.11
C LEU A 86 -23.16 7.16 1.57
N PHE A 87 -22.86 8.11 2.47
CA PHE A 87 -23.19 8.10 3.90
C PHE A 87 -23.41 9.54 4.38
#